data_AF-A0A345RQ37-F1
#
_entry.id   AF-A0A345RQ37-F1
#
_cell.length_a   1.000
_cell.length_b   1.000
_cell.length_c   1.000
_cell.angle_alpha   90.00
_cell.angle_beta   90.00
_cell.angle_gamma   90.00
#
_symmetry.space_group_name_H-M   'P 1'
#
loop_
_entity.id
_entity.type
_entity.pdbx_description
1 polymer ?
#
loop_
_entity_poly.entity_id
_entity_poly.type
_entity_poly.pdbx_seq_one_letter_code
_entity_poly.pdbx_strand_id
1 'polypeptide(L)' 'MTVRIENQTCFFATENGEQIRLCGDLTVITDSDKSMSAVEIEGRRIYITEAEADALTVAGATDGRKHLKATDSDSVI' A
#
# COMPACT_ATOMS: atom_id res chain seq x y z
N MET A 1 7.42 12.23 4.30
CA MET A 1 6.25 11.48 4.78
C MET A 1 6.71 10.45 5.78
N THR A 2 5.88 10.11 6.75
CA THR A 2 6.16 9.03 7.70
C THR A 2 4.98 8.09 7.68
N VAL A 3 5.21 6.82 7.34
CA VAL A 3 4.21 5.75 7.42
C VAL A 3 4.42 4.99 8.72
N ARG A 4 3.37 4.85 9.52
CA ARG A 4 3.36 4.01 10.72
C ARG A 4 2.28 2.96 10.59
N ILE A 5 2.59 1.72 10.94
CA ILE A 5 1.67 0.59 10.82
C ILE A 5 1.40 0.05 12.21
N GLU A 6 0.13 -0.07 12.58
CA GLU A 6 -0.31 -0.55 13.90
C GLU A 6 -1.60 -1.36 13.72
N ASN A 7 -1.62 -2.62 14.16
CA ASN A 7 -2.79 -3.52 14.04
C ASN A 7 -3.48 -3.48 12.66
N GLN A 8 -2.74 -3.71 11.57
CA GLN A 8 -3.26 -3.67 10.19
C GLN A 8 -3.89 -2.31 9.78
N THR A 9 -3.59 -1.26 10.55
CA THR A 9 -3.97 0.12 10.28
C THR A 9 -2.71 0.91 9.95
N CYS A 10 -2.74 1.58 8.80
CA CYS A 10 -1.66 2.34 8.22
C CYS A 10 -1.94 3.84 8.43
N PHE A 11 -1.04 4.50 9.16
CA PHE A 11 -1.07 5.92 9.50
C PHE A 11 -0.09 6.66 8.59
N PHE A 12 -0.62 7.55 7.77
CA PHE A 12 0.12 8.38 6.84
C PHE A 12 0.20 9.81 7.37
N ALA A 13 1.33 10.17 7.96
CA ALA A 13 1.59 11.56 8.34
C ALA A 13 1.99 12.36 7.09
N THR A 14 1.07 13.21 6.64
CA THR A 14 1.28 14.14 5.51
C THR A 14 1.32 15.58 6.00
N GLU A 15 1.81 16.52 5.19
CA GLU A 15 1.77 17.95 5.54
C GLU A 15 0.34 18.49 5.71
N ASN A 16 -0.65 17.83 5.11
CA ASN A 16 -2.06 18.17 5.21
C ASN A 16 -2.75 17.51 6.41
N GLY A 17 -2.01 16.80 7.26
CA GLY A 17 -2.52 16.06 8.42
C GLY A 17 -2.25 14.55 8.36
N GLU A 18 -2.68 13.86 9.40
CA GLU A 18 -2.57 12.41 9.52
C GLU A 18 -3.76 11.71 8.86
N GLN A 19 -3.50 10.84 7.89
CA GLN A 19 -4.52 10.01 7.24
C GLN A 19 -4.41 8.58 7.77
N ILE A 20 -5.51 8.04 8.30
CA ILE A 20 -5.56 6.70 8.88
C ILE A 20 -6.36 5.81 7.95
N ARG A 21 -5.79 4.68 7.53
CA ARG A 21 -6.42 3.74 6.60
C ARG A 21 -6.16 2.30 6.99
N LEU A 22 -7.07 1.41 6.62
CA LEU A 22 -6.84 -0.03 6.76
C LEU A 22 -5.83 -0.46 5.72
N CYS A 23 -4.80 -1.20 6.13
CA CYS A 23 -3.78 -1.65 5.20
C CYS A 23 -4.39 -2.56 4.12
N GLY A 24 -5.42 -3.35 4.45
CA GLY A 24 -6.15 -4.21 3.50
C GLY A 24 -6.79 -3.48 2.30
N ASP A 25 -7.18 -2.22 2.45
CA ASP A 25 -7.76 -1.41 1.37
C ASP A 25 -6.71 -0.67 0.54
N LEU A 26 -5.43 -0.78 0.91
CA LEU A 26 -4.34 -0.11 0.20
C LEU A 26 -3.84 -0.99 -0.94
N THR A 27 -3.58 -0.38 -2.10
CA THR A 27 -2.95 -1.07 -3.22
C THR A 27 -1.57 -0.50 -3.49
N VAL A 28 -0.53 -1.31 -3.31
CA VAL A 28 0.85 -0.95 -3.63
C VAL A 28 1.04 -1.10 -5.14
N ILE A 29 1.46 -0.04 -5.82
CA ILE A 29 1.74 0.00 -7.25
C ILE A 29 3.20 0.45 -7.48
N THR A 30 3.78 0.02 -8.61
CA THR A 30 5.09 0.51 -9.04
C THR A 30 4.89 1.58 -10.11
N ASP A 31 5.29 2.81 -9.81
CA ASP A 31 5.31 3.89 -10.78
C ASP A 31 6.55 3.73 -11.67
N SER A 32 6.30 3.33 -12.93
CA SER A 32 7.35 3.06 -13.92
C SER A 32 8.03 4.34 -14.43
N ASP A 33 7.35 5.49 -14.34
CA ASP A 33 7.89 6.77 -14.80
C ASP A 33 8.93 7.31 -13.81
N LYS A 34 8.75 7.00 -12.52
CA LYS A 34 9.66 7.41 -11.45
C LYS A 34 10.55 6.30 -10.92
N SER A 35 10.38 5.06 -11.40
CA SER A 35 11.02 3.86 -10.83
C SER A 35 10.86 3.79 -9.30
N MET A 36 9.71 4.21 -8.79
CA MET A 36 9.42 4.30 -7.35
C MET A 36 8.10 3.60 -7.03
N SER A 37 8.03 3.03 -5.82
CA SER A 37 6.78 2.47 -5.30
C SER A 37 5.82 3.60 -4.88
N ALA A 38 4.54 3.37 -5.10
CA ALA A 38 3.48 4.24 -4.63
C ALA A 38 2.33 3.41 -4.09
N VAL A 39 1.57 3.94 -3.14
CA VAL A 39 0.34 3.32 -2.68
C VAL A 39 -0.85 4.11 -3.21
N GLU A 40 -1.82 3.43 -3.79
CA GLU A 40 -3.07 4.01 -4.24
C GLU A 40 -4.08 4.03 -3.09
N ILE A 41 -4.59 5.23 -2.79
CA ILE A 41 -5.50 5.54 -1.70
C ILE A 41 -6.62 6.42 -2.27
N GLU A 42 -7.84 5.90 -2.44
CA GLU A 42 -8.99 6.68 -2.98
C GLU A 42 -8.67 7.39 -4.32
N GLY A 43 -7.90 6.74 -5.20
CA GLY A 43 -7.47 7.33 -6.48
C GLY A 43 -6.35 8.37 -6.35
N ARG A 44 -5.78 8.58 -5.15
CA ARG A 44 -4.55 9.34 -4.94
C ARG A 44 -3.37 8.38 -4.84
N ARG A 45 -2.25 8.74 -5.47
CA ARG A 45 -1.01 7.97 -5.39
C ARG A 45 -0.07 8.62 -4.39
N ILE A 46 0.21 7.94 -3.29
CA ILE A 46 1.19 8.38 -2.30
C ILE A 46 2.51 7.68 -2.60
N TYR A 47 3.52 8.46 -2.96
CA TYR A 47 4.86 7.94 -3.19
C TYR A 47 5.52 7.53 -1.87
N ILE A 48 6.01 6.31 -1.84
CA ILE A 48 6.65 5.71 -0.67
C ILE A 48 7.94 5.00 -1.10
N THR A 49 8.78 4.69 -0.13
CA THR A 49 9.99 3.90 -0.39
C THR A 49 9.66 2.42 -0.57
N GLU A 50 10.58 1.67 -1.14
CA GLU A 50 10.45 0.21 -1.28
C GLU A 50 10.29 -0.48 0.09
N ALA A 51 11.03 -0.04 1.11
CA ALA A 51 10.92 -0.59 2.45
C ALA A 51 9.53 -0.35 3.08
N GLU A 52 8.93 0.81 2.84
CA GLU A 52 7.56 1.10 3.28
C GLU A 52 6.54 0.28 2.49
N ALA A 53 6.73 0.12 1.18
CA ALA A 53 5.88 -0.70 0.34
C ALA A 53 5.85 -2.16 0.82
N ASP A 54 7.02 -2.74 1.12
CA ASP A 54 7.10 -4.09 1.70
C ASP A 54 6.43 -4.17 3.07
N ALA A 55 6.62 -3.16 3.93
CA ALA A 55 5.96 -3.12 5.23
C ALA A 55 4.43 -3.06 5.11
N LEU A 56 3.91 -2.29 4.14
CA LEU A 56 2.48 -2.23 3.83
C LEU A 56 1.96 -3.59 3.35
N THR A 57 2.67 -4.24 2.42
CA THR A 57 2.30 -5.58 1.93
C THR A 57 2.26 -6.60 3.07
N VAL A 58 3.25 -6.59 3.98
CA VAL A 58 3.27 -7.45 5.19
C VAL A 58 2.12 -7.14 6.14
N ALA A 59 1.70 -5.88 6.23
CA ALA A 59 0.57 -5.44 7.04
C ALA A 59 -0.79 -5.84 6.45
N GLY A 60 -0.82 -6.39 5.23
CA GLY A 60 -2.01 -6.85 4.55
C GLY A 60 -2.43 -5.99 3.35
N ALA A 61 -1.60 -5.04 2.90
CA ALA A 61 -1.89 -4.29 1.69
C ALA A 61 -1.87 -5.18 0.45
N THR A 62 -2.74 -4.83 -0.51
CA THR A 62 -2.80 -5.50 -1.80
C THR A 62 -1.54 -5.17 -2.59
N ASP A 63 -0.73 -6.18 -2.84
CA ASP A 63 0.46 -6.05 -3.68
C ASP A 63 0.03 -6.02 -5.15
N GLY A 64 -0.15 -4.81 -5.68
CA GLY A 64 -0.37 -4.55 -7.10
C GLY A 64 0.93 -4.42 -7.89
N ARG A 65 2.10 -4.62 -7.25
CA ARG A 65 3.34 -4.83 -8.00
C ARG A 65 3.11 -6.07 -8.86
N LYS A 66 3.55 -6.00 -10.10
CA LYS A 66 3.19 -6.98 -11.13
C LYS A 66 3.85 -8.34 -10.86
N HIS A 67 3.39 -9.07 -9.86
CA HIS A 67 3.46 -10.52 -9.84
C HIS A 67 2.20 -11.02 -10.56
N LEU A 68 2.35 -11.32 -11.84
CA LEU A 68 1.45 -12.29 -12.49
C LEU A 68 1.48 -13.55 -11.60
N LYS A 69 0.34 -13.89 -10.98
CA LYS A 69 0.10 -14.86 -9.89
C LYS A 69 0.12 -14.16 -8.52
N ALA A 70 -0.97 -13.96 -7.81
CA ALA A 70 -2.10 -14.86 -7.63
C ALA A 70 -3.35 -14.05 -7.29
N THR A 71 -4.27 -13.96 -8.24
CA THR A 71 -5.70 -13.99 -7.90
C THR A 71 -6.01 -15.44 -7.61
N ASP A 72 -5.69 -15.92 -6.41
CA ASP A 72 -6.38 -17.09 -5.86
C ASP A 72 -7.56 -16.53 -5.06
N SER A 73 -8.54 -16.06 -5.81
CA SER A 73 -9.91 -15.96 -5.33
C SER A 73 -10.45 -17.39 -5.23
N ASP A 74 -10.00 -18.15 -4.24
CA ASP A 74 -10.72 -19.34 -3.79
C ASP A 74 -11.34 -19.03 -2.42
N SER A 75 -12.37 -18.19 -2.48
CA SER A 75 -13.49 -18.34 -1.56
C SER A 75 -14.10 -19.71 -1.80
N VAL A 76 -13.67 -20.71 -1.05
CA VAL A 76 -14.46 -21.92 -0.83
C VAL A 76 -15.22 -21.74 0.47
N ILE A 77 -16.54 -21.61 0.32
CA ILE A 77 -17.56 -21.71 1.38
C ILE A 77 -17.71 -23.18 1.77
#